data_AF-A0A532U8W2-F1
#
_entry.id   AF-A0A532U8W2-F1
#
_cell.length_a   1.000
_cell.length_b   1.000
_cell.length_c   1.000
_cell.angle_alpha   90.00
_cell.angle_beta   90.00
_cell.angle_gamma   90.00
#
_symmetry.space_group_name_H-M   'P 1'
#
loop_
_entity.id
_entity.type
_entity.pdbx_description
1 polymer ?
#
loop_
_entity_poly.entity_id
_entity_poly.type
_entity_poly.pdbx_seq_one_letter_code
_entity_poly.pdbx_strand_id
1 'polypeptide(L)'
;MDHLCVQIGRYLDGQAVELPIDHLDSTRCSGFQWRVLMAERTIPRGYVCSYGQLAAIVGNPKAARAVGTALARNPFPIIIPCHRTVRSDGSLGGFGGGLPLKRALLEMEGVAFGDRGRVRPEHFLGRESPQTGSMREQDPPRASLG
;
A
#
# COMPACT_ATOMS: atom_id res chain seq x y z
N MET A 1 8.95 -9.77 -26.42
CA MET A 1 8.31 -8.67 -25.68
C MET A 1 8.81 -8.77 -24.25
N ASP A 2 9.47 -7.74 -23.74
CA ASP A 2 10.14 -7.79 -22.44
C ASP A 2 9.16 -8.17 -21.33
N HIS A 3 9.53 -9.14 -20.50
CA HIS A 3 8.67 -9.69 -19.44
C HIS A 3 8.09 -8.59 -18.55
N LEU A 4 8.88 -7.56 -18.23
CA LEU A 4 8.46 -6.40 -17.45
C LEU A 4 7.33 -5.61 -18.14
N CYS A 5 7.43 -5.37 -19.45
CA CYS A 5 6.39 -4.64 -20.20
C CYS A 5 5.04 -5.37 -20.15
N VAL A 6 5.06 -6.71 -20.25
CA VAL A 6 3.85 -7.54 -20.12
C VAL A 6 3.26 -7.38 -18.71
N GLN A 7 4.07 -7.47 -17.66
CA GLN A 7 3.57 -7.33 -16.28
C GLN A 7 3.04 -5.92 -16.00
N ILE A 8 3.70 -4.87 -16.51
CA ILE A 8 3.20 -3.50 -16.39
C ILE A 8 1.84 -3.36 -17.10
N GLY A 9 1.68 -3.91 -18.31
CA GLY A 9 0.39 -3.90 -19.01
C GLY A 9 -0.71 -4.54 -18.17
N ARG A 10 -0.46 -5.75 -17.65
CA ARG A 10 -1.41 -6.46 -16.78
C ARG A 10 -1.76 -5.67 -15.52
N TYR A 11 -0.76 -5.01 -14.89
CA TYR A 11 -0.99 -4.16 -13.73
C TYR A 11 -1.90 -2.97 -14.06
N LEU A 12 -1.65 -2.30 -15.18
CA LEU A 12 -2.44 -1.15 -15.64
C LEU A 12 -3.86 -1.55 -16.06
N ASP A 13 -4.04 -2.80 -16.52
CA ASP A 13 -5.37 -3.42 -16.73
C ASP A 13 -6.06 -3.82 -15.41
N GLY A 14 -5.48 -3.49 -14.27
CA GLY A 14 -6.04 -3.73 -12.95
C GLY A 14 -5.81 -5.15 -12.41
N GLN A 15 -5.00 -5.98 -13.07
CA GLN A 15 -4.70 -7.32 -12.57
C GLN A 15 -3.76 -7.27 -11.35
N ALA A 16 -3.97 -8.18 -10.41
CA ALA A 16 -3.05 -8.38 -9.28
C ALA A 16 -1.80 -9.13 -9.77
N VAL A 17 -0.77 -8.38 -10.15
CA VAL A 17 0.53 -8.90 -10.57
C VAL A 17 1.64 -8.34 -9.69
N GLU A 18 2.63 -9.16 -9.39
CA GLU A 18 3.85 -8.69 -8.75
C GLU A 18 4.83 -8.18 -9.83
N LEU A 19 5.27 -6.94 -9.68
CA LEU A 19 6.22 -6.35 -10.61
C LEU A 19 7.66 -6.72 -10.21
N PRO A 20 8.48 -7.21 -11.16
CA PRO A 20 9.84 -7.62 -10.88
C PRO A 20 10.73 -6.39 -10.58
N ILE A 21 11.74 -6.58 -9.71
CA ILE A 21 12.62 -5.50 -9.22
C ILE A 21 14.10 -5.70 -9.54
N ASP A 22 14.44 -6.83 -10.16
CA ASP A 22 15.80 -7.21 -10.56
C ASP A 22 16.47 -6.20 -11.50
N HIS A 23 15.68 -5.38 -12.19
CA HIS A 23 16.17 -4.33 -13.07
C HIS A 23 16.25 -2.93 -12.43
N LEU A 24 15.95 -2.78 -11.13
CA LEU A 24 16.02 -1.48 -10.47
C LEU A 24 17.46 -1.10 -10.08
N ASP A 25 17.95 0.00 -10.63
CA ASP A 25 19.26 0.56 -10.30
C ASP A 25 19.23 1.34 -8.97
N SER A 26 19.61 0.68 -7.87
CA SER A 26 19.64 1.30 -6.55
C SER A 26 20.58 2.51 -6.45
N THR A 27 21.56 2.68 -7.35
CA THR A 27 22.50 3.81 -7.31
C THR A 27 21.82 5.16 -7.59
N ARG A 28 20.60 5.14 -8.16
CA ARG A 28 19.76 6.33 -8.37
C ARG A 28 19.14 6.89 -7.08
N CYS A 29 19.32 6.21 -5.95
CA CYS A 29 18.75 6.56 -4.67
C CYS A 29 19.82 6.76 -3.59
N SER A 30 19.58 7.69 -2.66
CA SER A 30 20.34 7.68 -1.40
C SER A 30 20.01 6.41 -0.59
N GLY A 31 20.89 6.00 0.34
CA GLY A 31 20.64 4.84 1.20
C GLY A 31 19.36 4.95 2.03
N PHE A 32 19.01 6.15 2.50
CA PHE A 32 17.72 6.38 3.19
C PHE A 32 16.54 6.22 2.23
N GLN A 33 16.62 6.83 1.05
CA GLN A 33 15.57 6.74 0.04
C GLN A 33 15.34 5.29 -0.39
N TRP A 34 16.41 4.52 -0.64
CA TRP A 34 16.29 3.11 -1.01
C TRP A 34 15.57 2.29 0.07
N ARG A 35 15.90 2.48 1.35
CA ARG A 35 15.18 1.82 2.46
C ARG A 35 13.69 2.20 2.49
N VAL A 36 13.36 3.47 2.25
CA VAL A 36 11.95 3.91 2.16
C VAL A 36 11.24 3.23 0.99
N LEU A 37 11.86 3.18 -0.19
CA LEU A 37 11.26 2.55 -1.38
C LEU A 37 11.06 1.04 -1.20
N MET A 38 12.00 0.35 -0.55
CA MET A 38 11.86 -1.08 -0.23
C MET A 38 10.78 -1.32 0.81
N ALA A 39 10.66 -0.46 1.81
CA ALA A 39 9.55 -0.53 2.77
C ALA A 39 8.18 -0.20 2.13
N GLU A 40 8.11 0.76 1.20
CA GLU A 40 6.89 1.06 0.45
C GLU A 40 6.43 -0.15 -0.38
N ARG A 41 7.38 -0.87 -0.99
CA ARG A 41 7.09 -2.05 -1.82
C ARG A 41 6.37 -3.15 -1.06
N THR A 42 6.55 -3.26 0.26
CA THR A 42 5.90 -4.30 1.06
C THR A 42 4.42 -4.01 1.36
N ILE A 43 3.94 -2.79 1.07
CA ILE A 43 2.53 -2.44 1.24
C ILE A 43 1.71 -3.20 0.19
N PRO A 44 0.81 -4.13 0.58
CA PRO A 44 0.04 -4.93 -0.35
C PRO A 44 -0.94 -4.09 -1.17
N ARG A 45 -1.31 -4.60 -2.35
CA ARG A 45 -2.41 -4.07 -3.17
C ARG A 45 -3.69 -3.97 -2.32
N GLY A 46 -4.43 -2.87 -2.47
CA GLY A 46 -5.70 -2.65 -1.75
C GLY A 46 -5.52 -2.15 -0.31
N TYR A 47 -4.27 -1.93 0.11
CA TYR A 47 -3.95 -1.36 1.42
C TYR A 47 -3.11 -0.09 1.27
N VAL A 48 -3.17 0.75 2.29
CA VAL A 48 -2.41 1.98 2.43
C VAL A 48 -1.63 1.99 3.74
N CYS A 49 -0.56 2.78 3.77
CA CYS A 49 0.21 3.09 4.97
C CYS A 49 0.24 4.61 5.17
N SER A 50 0.38 5.09 6.40
CA SER A 50 0.66 6.51 6.62
C SER A 50 2.14 6.82 6.54
N TYR A 51 2.51 8.06 6.18
CA TYR A 51 3.92 8.49 6.20
C TYR A 51 4.61 8.24 7.55
N GLY A 52 3.87 8.36 8.67
CA GLY A 52 4.39 8.09 10.02
C GLY A 52 4.59 6.60 10.29
N GLN A 53 3.66 5.75 9.87
CA GLN A 53 3.82 4.29 9.95
C GLN A 53 5.02 3.84 9.11
N LEU A 54 5.16 4.34 7.89
CA LEU A 54 6.31 4.01 7.04
C LEU A 54 7.63 4.52 7.64
N ALA A 55 7.62 5.70 8.26
CA ALA A 55 8.77 6.23 8.99
C ALA A 55 9.18 5.32 10.17
N ALA A 56 8.20 4.77 10.89
CA ALA A 56 8.46 3.79 11.94
C ALA A 56 9.04 2.48 11.38
N ILE A 57 8.52 1.97 10.26
CA ILE A 57 9.04 0.75 9.58
C ILE A 57 10.52 0.92 9.19
N VAL A 58 10.92 2.10 8.72
CA VAL A 58 12.32 2.38 8.36
C VAL A 58 13.22 2.76 9.56
N GLY A 59 12.72 2.63 10.79
CA GLY A 59 13.49 2.81 12.03
C GLY A 59 13.61 4.25 12.52
N ASN A 60 12.85 5.21 11.97
CA ASN A 60 12.82 6.59 12.46
C ASN A 60 11.39 7.15 12.47
N PRO A 61 10.60 6.93 13.54
CA PRO A 61 9.21 7.38 13.63
C PRO A 61 9.00 8.89 13.44
N LYS A 62 10.04 9.71 13.65
CA LYS A 62 9.99 11.17 13.47
C LYS A 62 10.26 11.62 12.03
N ALA A 63 10.58 10.71 11.12
CA ALA A 63 11.01 11.01 9.76
C ALA A 63 9.88 11.09 8.72
N ALA A 64 8.61 11.25 9.11
CA ALA A 64 7.46 11.25 8.19
C ALA A 64 7.62 12.24 7.02
N ARG A 65 8.14 13.45 7.27
CA ARG A 65 8.39 14.44 6.21
C ARG A 65 9.51 13.99 5.26
N ALA A 66 10.59 13.40 5.79
CA ALA A 66 11.69 12.89 4.98
C ALA A 66 11.26 11.69 4.12
N VAL A 67 10.43 10.80 4.67
CA VAL A 67 9.76 9.72 3.94
C VAL A 67 8.92 10.28 2.79
N GLY A 68 8.11 11.31 3.05
CA GLY A 68 7.32 11.98 2.01
C GLY A 68 8.19 12.52 0.87
N THR A 69 9.32 13.15 1.19
CA THR A 69 10.29 13.62 0.17
C THR A 69 10.93 12.47 -0.61
N ALA A 70 11.28 11.37 0.06
CA ALA A 70 11.86 10.19 -0.58
C ALA A 70 10.89 9.54 -1.58
N LEU A 71 9.61 9.41 -1.20
CA LEU A 71 8.55 8.89 -2.08
C LEU A 71 8.22 9.84 -3.23
N ALA A 72 8.20 11.15 -2.99
CA ALA A 72 7.96 12.15 -4.03
C ALA A 72 9.04 12.14 -5.12
N ARG A 73 10.24 11.66 -4.79
CA ARG A 73 11.38 11.52 -5.71
C ARG A 73 11.62 10.07 -6.14
N ASN A 74 10.61 9.20 -6.04
CA ASN A 74 10.71 7.81 -6.47
C ASN A 74 11.06 7.74 -7.98
N PRO A 75 12.23 7.21 -8.36
CA PRO A 75 12.61 7.07 -9.77
C PRO A 75 11.96 5.84 -10.44
N PHE A 76 11.22 5.02 -9.67
CA PHE A 76 10.61 3.76 -10.09
C PHE A 76 9.10 3.74 -9.75
N PRO A 77 8.29 4.69 -10.26
CA PRO A 77 6.85 4.67 -10.04
C PRO A 77 6.24 3.37 -10.56
N ILE A 78 5.06 3.00 -10.04
CA ILE A 78 4.33 1.77 -10.37
C ILE A 78 5.01 0.50 -9.82
N ILE A 79 6.28 0.25 -10.16
CA ILE A 79 7.06 -0.87 -9.60
C ILE A 79 7.23 -0.71 -8.09
N ILE A 80 7.61 0.50 -7.65
CA ILE A 80 7.50 0.91 -6.26
C ILE A 80 6.20 1.73 -6.12
N PRO A 81 5.21 1.22 -5.37
CA PRO A 81 3.84 1.72 -5.39
C PRO A 81 3.67 2.94 -4.46
N CYS A 82 4.41 4.02 -4.70
CA CYS A 82 4.42 5.22 -3.83
C CYS A 82 3.06 5.95 -3.70
N HIS A 83 2.06 5.54 -4.48
CA HIS A 83 0.66 5.94 -4.32
C HIS A 83 -0.01 5.31 -3.09
N ARG A 84 0.53 4.22 -2.51
CA ARG A 84 -0.04 3.51 -1.35
C ARG A 84 0.23 4.19 -0.02
N THR A 85 1.21 5.09 0.07
CA THR A 85 1.39 5.91 1.28
C THR A 85 0.55 7.20 1.27
N VAL A 86 -0.25 7.42 2.31
CA VAL A 86 -1.19 8.55 2.47
C VAL A 86 -0.98 9.30 3.81
N ARG A 87 -1.75 10.35 4.08
CA ARG A 87 -1.75 10.99 5.41
C ARG A 87 -2.50 10.13 6.42
N SER A 88 -2.15 10.24 7.69
CA SER A 88 -2.78 9.49 8.79
C SER A 88 -4.27 9.78 8.97
N ASP A 89 -4.76 10.90 8.44
CA ASP A 89 -6.18 11.28 8.49
C ASP A 89 -7.01 10.74 7.32
N GLY A 90 -6.40 9.93 6.43
CA GLY A 90 -7.03 9.37 5.23
C GLY A 90 -6.93 10.26 3.99
N SER A 91 -6.46 11.50 4.09
CA SER A 91 -6.25 12.33 2.90
C SER A 91 -5.02 11.86 2.10
N LEU A 92 -5.04 12.03 0.78
CA LEU A 92 -4.07 11.38 -0.12
C LEU A 92 -2.60 11.78 0.10
N GLY A 93 -2.28 12.98 0.58
CA GLY A 93 -0.89 13.46 0.55
C GLY A 93 -0.41 13.78 -0.87
N GLY A 94 0.81 14.30 -1.00
CA GLY A 94 1.40 14.64 -2.31
C GLY A 94 1.71 13.42 -3.17
N PHE A 95 1.75 13.62 -4.50
CA PHE A 95 2.12 12.59 -5.47
C PHE A 95 2.74 13.24 -6.72
N GLY A 96 3.86 12.69 -7.21
CA GLY A 96 4.56 13.22 -8.37
C GLY A 96 3.71 13.25 -9.64
N GLY A 97 2.83 12.27 -9.83
CA GLY A 97 1.88 12.21 -10.95
C GLY A 97 0.55 12.95 -10.70
N GLY A 98 0.43 13.72 -9.62
CA GLY A 98 -0.79 14.43 -9.25
C GLY A 98 -1.84 13.59 -8.50
N LEU A 99 -2.70 14.27 -7.73
CA LEU A 99 -3.72 13.61 -6.90
C LEU A 99 -4.76 12.79 -7.69
N PRO A 100 -5.20 13.19 -8.90
CA PRO A 100 -6.13 12.40 -9.68
C PRO A 100 -5.57 11.01 -10.03
N LEU A 101 -4.31 10.95 -10.48
CA LEU A 101 -3.65 9.68 -10.79
C LEU A 101 -3.46 8.82 -9.54
N LYS A 102 -3.04 9.43 -8.41
CA LYS A 102 -2.90 8.71 -7.14
C LYS A 102 -4.22 8.05 -6.72
N ARG A 103 -5.33 8.80 -6.81
CA ARG A 103 -6.67 8.27 -6.52
C ARG A 103 -7.03 7.14 -7.48
N ALA A 104 -6.88 7.34 -8.79
CA ALA A 104 -7.22 6.33 -9.78
C ALA A 104 -6.44 5.02 -9.58
N LEU A 105 -5.15 5.11 -9.24
CA LEU A 105 -4.33 3.93 -8.92
C LEU A 105 -4.84 3.20 -7.66
N LEU A 106 -5.18 3.94 -6.61
CA LEU A 106 -5.74 3.37 -5.38
C LEU A 106 -7.10 2.71 -5.63
N GLU A 107 -8.00 3.37 -6.36
CA GLU A 107 -9.33 2.84 -6.70
C GLU A 107 -9.22 1.59 -7.58
N MET A 108 -8.33 1.60 -8.59
CA MET A 108 -8.00 0.41 -9.39
C MET A 108 -7.53 -0.76 -8.52
N GLU A 109 -6.76 -0.46 -7.47
CA GLU A 109 -6.30 -1.45 -6.49
C GLU A 109 -7.36 -1.93 -5.50
N GLY A 110 -8.58 -1.39 -5.56
CA GLY A 110 -9.69 -1.75 -4.68
C GLY A 110 -9.77 -0.92 -3.40
N VAL A 111 -9.01 0.18 -3.28
CA VAL A 111 -9.09 1.10 -2.14
C VAL A 111 -10.33 1.97 -2.26
N ALA A 112 -11.22 1.85 -1.28
CA ALA A 112 -12.43 2.65 -1.18
C ALA A 112 -12.16 3.97 -0.45
N PHE A 113 -12.91 4.98 -0.87
CA PHE A 113 -12.92 6.31 -0.26
C PHE A 113 -14.26 6.55 0.44
N GLY A 114 -14.22 7.15 1.62
CA GLY A 114 -15.40 7.61 2.35
C GLY A 114 -15.65 9.09 2.13
N ASP A 115 -16.36 9.69 3.08
CA ASP A 115 -16.74 11.10 3.04
C ASP A 115 -15.52 12.02 2.87
N ARG A 116 -15.72 13.12 2.13
CA ARG A 116 -14.68 14.12 1.82
C ARG A 116 -13.47 13.54 1.09
N GLY A 117 -13.62 12.38 0.46
CA GLY A 117 -12.59 11.76 -0.38
C GLY A 117 -11.39 11.20 0.40
N ARG A 118 -11.61 10.77 1.65
CA ARG A 118 -10.59 10.13 2.50
C ARG A 118 -10.58 8.62 2.30
N VAL A 119 -9.42 7.99 2.35
CA VAL A 119 -9.28 6.52 2.34
C VAL A 119 -10.03 5.96 3.55
N ARG A 120 -10.83 4.91 3.34
CA ARG A 120 -11.57 4.29 4.44
C ARG A 120 -10.64 3.54 5.41
N PRO A 121 -10.94 3.50 6.72
CA PRO A 121 -10.06 2.92 7.73
C PRO A 121 -9.66 1.46 7.48
N GLU A 122 -10.52 0.64 6.88
CA GLU A 122 -10.28 -0.78 6.58
C GLU A 122 -9.11 -1.01 5.61
N HIS A 123 -8.72 0.00 4.84
CA HIS A 123 -7.56 -0.09 3.94
C HIS A 123 -6.23 0.26 4.63
N PHE A 124 -6.23 0.80 5.85
CA PHE A 124 -4.97 1.10 6.54
C PHE A 124 -4.33 -0.17 7.08
N LEU A 125 -3.06 -0.40 6.73
CA LEU A 125 -2.27 -1.50 7.29
C LEU A 125 -2.25 -1.47 8.82
N GLY A 126 -2.45 -2.66 9.41
CA GLY A 126 -2.44 -2.86 10.86
C GLY A 126 -3.69 -2.35 11.58
N ARG A 127 -4.71 -1.85 10.87
CA ARG A 127 -6.04 -1.71 11.44
C ARG A 127 -6.83 -2.96 11.10
N GLU A 128 -7.20 -3.73 12.12
CA GLU A 128 -8.09 -4.86 11.94
C GLU A 128 -9.36 -4.38 11.23
N SER A 129 -9.73 -5.03 10.12
CA SER A 129 -11.07 -4.86 9.54
C SER A 129 -12.09 -5.21 10.62
N PRO A 130 -13.19 -4.44 10.79
CA PRO A 130 -14.31 -4.89 11.61
C PRO A 130 -14.73 -6.26 11.09
N GLN A 131 -14.53 -7.29 11.90
CA GLN A 131 -14.67 -8.69 11.54
C GLN A 131 -16.05 -8.94 10.92
N THR A 132 -16.09 -9.50 9.71
CA THR A 132 -17.25 -10.24 9.21
C THR A 132 -17.58 -11.30 10.27
N GLY A 133 -18.82 -11.28 10.77
CA GLY A 133 -19.23 -11.97 11.99
C GLY A 133 -18.73 -13.41 12.11
N SER A 134 -18.16 -13.70 13.28
CA SER A 134 -17.97 -15.05 13.79
C SER A 134 -19.30 -15.80 13.74
N MET A 135 -19.43 -16.70 12.76
CA MET A 135 -20.41 -17.76 12.80
C MET A 135 -19.96 -18.67 13.95
N ARG A 136 -20.65 -18.58 15.09
CA ARG A 136 -20.44 -19.51 16.21
C ARG A 136 -20.79 -20.90 15.70
N GLU A 137 -19.77 -21.73 15.59
CA GLU A 137 -19.90 -23.18 15.45
C GLU A 137 -20.72 -23.68 16.64
N GLN A 138 -21.88 -24.26 16.34
CA GLN A 138 -22.78 -24.81 17.35
C GLN A 138 -22.12 -26.08 17.89
N ASP A 139 -21.92 -26.13 19.21
CA ASP A 139 -21.52 -27.35 19.91
C ASP A 139 -22.47 -28.50 19.52
N PRO A 140 -21.97 -29.68 19.13
CA PRO A 140 -22.83 -30.83 18.93
C PRO A 140 -23.42 -31.28 20.28
N PRO A 141 -24.65 -31.81 20.29
CA PRO A 141 -25.31 -32.19 21.54
C PRO A 141 -24.54 -33.32 22.22
N ARG A 142 -24.27 -33.14 23.52
CA ARG A 142 -23.74 -34.20 24.39
C ARG A 142 -24.65 -35.43 24.31
N ALA A 143 -24.13 -36.53 23.78
CA ALA A 143 -24.72 -37.84 23.98
C ALA A 143 -24.70 -38.15 25.48
N SER A 144 -25.88 -38.11 26.09
CA SER A 144 -26.20 -38.86 27.29
C SER A 144 -26.64 -40.27 26.86
N LEU A 145 -26.73 -41.20 27.84
CA LEU A 145 -27.06 -42.63 27.75
C LEU A 145 -25.80 -43.51 27.65
N GLY A 146 -25.55 -44.46 28.54
CA GLY A 146 -26.29 -45.02 29.67
C GLY A 146 -25.47 -46.16 30.26
#